data_AF-A0A9W6R465-F1
#
_entry.id   AF-A0A9W6R465-F1
#
_cell.length_a   1.000
_cell.length_b   1.000
_cell.length_c   1.000
_cell.angle_alpha   90.00
_cell.angle_beta   90.00
_cell.angle_gamma   90.00
#
_symmetry.space_group_name_H-M   'P 1'
#
loop_
_entity.id
_entity.type
_entity.pdbx_description
1 polymer ?
#
loop_
_entity_poly.entity_id
_entity_poly.type
_entity_poly.pdbx_seq_one_letter_code
_entity_poly.pdbx_strand_id
1 'polypeptide(L)'
;MARSGKQVKADKVVRDQETGRDVEASRAEAREATQAYVLGFRLAQLREDAGVSQTELARRMIVRTTAGLLNTCNGRVMREGPA
;
A
#
# COMPACT_ATOMS: atom_id res chain seq x y z
N MET A 1 -16.54 4.79 -35.73
CA MET A 1 -15.56 5.75 -35.20
C MET A 1 -15.26 5.39 -33.76
N ALA A 2 -14.02 5.00 -33.41
CA ALA A 2 -13.65 4.69 -32.04
C ALA A 2 -13.44 5.98 -31.23
N ARG A 3 -13.93 6.05 -29.99
CA ARG A 3 -13.76 7.21 -29.11
C ARG A 3 -12.28 7.44 -28.80
N SER A 4 -11.86 8.70 -28.74
CA SER A 4 -10.49 9.03 -28.32
C SER A 4 -10.31 8.76 -26.83
N GLY A 5 -9.10 8.35 -26.42
CA GLY A 5 -8.78 8.12 -25.01
C GLY A 5 -8.95 9.37 -24.13
N LYS A 6 -8.88 10.58 -24.71
CA LYS A 6 -9.20 11.84 -24.01
C LYS A 6 -10.69 11.94 -23.70
N GLN A 7 -11.54 11.58 -24.65
CA GLN A 7 -13.00 11.57 -24.48
C GLN A 7 -13.42 10.60 -23.38
N VAL A 8 -12.87 9.38 -23.40
CA VAL A 8 -13.19 8.35 -22.40
C VAL A 8 -12.78 8.79 -20.98
N LYS A 9 -11.64 9.49 -20.84
CA LYS A 9 -11.22 10.04 -19.54
C LYS A 9 -12.15 11.15 -19.06
N ALA A 10 -12.57 12.04 -19.95
CA ALA A 10 -13.51 13.11 -19.61
C ALA A 10 -14.88 12.54 -19.17
N ASP A 11 -15.44 11.60 -19.94
CA ASP A 11 -16.71 10.92 -19.62
C ASP A 11 -16.63 10.20 -18.27
N LYS A 12 -15.48 9.59 -17.95
CA LYS A 12 -15.25 8.90 -16.69
C LYS A 12 -15.26 9.87 -15.50
N VAL A 13 -14.60 11.02 -15.63
CA VAL A 13 -14.57 12.04 -14.55
C VAL A 13 -15.99 12.52 -14.24
N VAL A 14 -16.78 12.80 -15.27
CA VAL A 14 -18.19 13.22 -15.11
C VAL A 14 -18.98 12.12 -14.39
N ARG A 15 -18.86 10.86 -14.82
CA ARG A 15 -19.55 9.73 -14.18
C ARG A 15 -19.12 9.49 -12.74
N ASP A 16 -17.83 9.66 -12.44
CA ASP A 16 -17.31 9.50 -11.08
C ASP A 16 -17.85 10.60 -10.16
N GLN A 17 -18.02 11.83 -10.65
CA GLN A 17 -18.68 12.94 -9.93
C GLN A 17 -20.19 12.69 -9.72
N GLU A 18 -20.90 12.26 -10.76
CA GLU A 18 -22.34 11.93 -10.68
C GLU A 18 -22.64 10.78 -9.72
N THR A 19 -21.71 9.82 -9.59
CA THR A 19 -21.83 8.70 -8.66
C THR A 19 -21.31 9.02 -7.26
N GLY A 20 -20.89 10.27 -7.00
CA GLY A 20 -20.38 10.71 -5.70
C GLY A 20 -19.09 10.02 -5.26
N ARG A 21 -18.34 9.41 -6.20
CA ARG A 21 -17.09 8.70 -5.87
C ARG A 21 -15.96 9.70 -5.66
N ASP A 22 -15.37 9.69 -4.47
CA ASP A 22 -14.18 10.48 -4.17
C ASP A 22 -12.91 9.77 -4.67
N VAL A 23 -12.63 9.99 -5.96
CA VAL A 23 -11.46 9.42 -6.64
C VAL A 23 -10.15 9.97 -6.06
N GLU A 24 -10.14 11.20 -5.54
CA GLU A 24 -8.91 11.78 -4.97
C GLU A 24 -8.59 11.19 -3.61
N ALA A 25 -9.60 10.97 -2.75
CA ALA A 25 -9.42 10.21 -1.52
C ALA A 25 -8.89 8.78 -1.81
N SER A 26 -9.52 8.06 -2.75
CA SER A 26 -9.04 6.72 -3.14
C SER A 26 -7.61 6.73 -3.69
N ARG A 27 -7.20 7.79 -4.41
CA ARG A 27 -5.82 7.94 -4.89
C ARG A 27 -4.85 8.22 -3.75
N ALA A 28 -5.25 9.03 -2.77
CA ALA A 28 -4.44 9.32 -1.59
C ALA A 28 -4.21 8.04 -0.78
N GLU A 29 -5.27 7.27 -0.51
CA GLU A 29 -5.20 5.98 0.18
C GLU A 29 -4.28 4.99 -0.56
N ALA A 30 -4.43 4.87 -1.88
CA ALA A 30 -3.58 3.99 -2.68
C ALA A 30 -2.11 4.39 -2.65
N ARG A 31 -1.82 5.70 -2.65
CA ARG A 31 -0.45 6.23 -2.52
C ARG A 31 0.13 5.93 -1.15
N GLU A 32 -0.63 6.18 -0.08
CA GLU A 32 -0.22 5.90 1.29
C GLU A 32 0.09 4.41 1.49
N ALA A 33 -0.80 3.53 1.02
CA ALA A 33 -0.58 2.08 1.06
C ALA A 33 0.69 1.65 0.31
N THR A 34 0.93 2.25 -0.86
CA THR A 34 2.15 1.98 -1.65
C THR A 34 3.40 2.46 -0.93
N GLN A 35 3.36 3.66 -0.32
CA GLN A 35 4.49 4.20 0.43
C GLN A 35 4.81 3.35 1.66
N ALA A 36 3.79 2.94 2.41
CA ALA A 36 3.94 2.05 3.56
C ALA A 36 4.57 0.71 3.15
N TYR A 37 4.14 0.15 2.00
CA TYR A 37 4.72 -1.07 1.45
C TYR A 37 6.21 -0.90 1.12
N VAL A 38 6.57 0.14 0.35
CA VAL A 38 7.96 0.39 -0.05
C VAL A 38 8.84 0.64 1.16
N LEU A 39 8.34 1.40 2.14
CA LEU A 39 9.05 1.66 3.39
C LEU A 39 9.29 0.36 4.17
N GLY A 40 8.25 -0.47 4.36
CA GLY A 40 8.38 -1.76 5.05
C GLY A 40 9.39 -2.68 4.37
N PHE A 41 9.35 -2.77 3.04
CA PHE A 41 10.32 -3.53 2.25
C PHE A 41 11.76 -3.03 2.43
N ARG A 42 11.98 -1.71 2.34
CA ARG A 42 13.32 -1.10 2.52
C ARG A 42 13.86 -1.30 3.94
N LEU A 43 13.01 -1.20 4.96
CA LEU A 43 13.39 -1.46 6.35
C LEU A 43 13.75 -2.94 6.57
N ALA A 44 13.09 -3.86 5.88
CA ALA A 44 13.43 -5.27 5.89
C ALA A 44 14.83 -5.53 5.35
N GLN A 45 15.14 -4.95 4.19
CA GLN A 45 16.47 -5.02 3.59
C GLN A 45 17.53 -4.44 4.52
N LEU A 46 17.29 -3.25 5.08
CA LEU A 46 18.24 -2.61 6.01
C LEU A 46 18.51 -3.48 7.26
N ARG A 47 17.47 -4.13 7.79
CA ARG A 47 17.59 -5.05 8.91
C ARG A 47 18.47 -6.25 8.54
N GLU A 48 18.28 -6.81 7.35
CA GLU A 48 19.07 -7.95 6.84
C GLU A 48 20.53 -7.56 6.61
N ASP A 49 20.78 -6.42 5.98
CA ASP A 49 22.12 -5.88 5.77
C ASP A 49 22.85 -5.63 7.09
N ALA A 50 22.11 -5.22 8.13
CA ALA A 50 22.65 -5.03 9.48
C ALA A 50 22.80 -6.35 10.28
N GLY A 51 22.41 -7.50 9.72
CA GLY A 51 22.48 -8.80 10.39
C GLY A 51 21.56 -8.93 11.61
N VAL A 52 20.51 -8.09 11.71
CA VAL A 52 19.61 -8.06 12.86
C VAL A 52 18.41 -8.98 12.63
N SER A 53 18.09 -9.86 13.57
CA SER A 53 16.88 -10.68 13.47
C SER A 53 15.63 -9.85 13.77
N GLN A 54 14.47 -10.25 13.23
CA GLN A 54 13.21 -9.55 13.48
C GLN A 54 12.84 -9.52 14.98
N THR A 55 13.08 -10.61 15.71
CA THR A 55 12.86 -10.68 17.16
C THR A 55 13.74 -9.71 17.92
N GLU A 56 15.01 -9.58 17.49
CA GLU A 56 15.95 -8.66 18.09
C GLU A 56 15.56 -7.20 17.83
N LEU A 57 15.15 -6.87 16.60
CA LEU A 57 14.65 -5.55 16.25
C LEU A 57 13.39 -5.19 17.07
N ALA A 58 12.44 -6.12 17.18
CA ALA A 58 11.21 -5.91 17.94
C ALA A 58 11.47 -5.66 19.43
N ARG A 59 12.43 -6.38 20.04
CA ARG A 59 12.89 -6.13 21.41
C ARG A 59 13.47 -4.73 21.57
N ARG A 60 14.33 -4.29 20.63
CA ARG A 60 14.94 -2.94 20.65
C ARG A 60 13.92 -1.81 20.47
N MET A 61 12.90 -2.04 19.65
CA MET A 61 11.85 -1.07 19.37
C MET A 61 10.68 -1.12 20.38
N ILE A 62 10.72 -2.00 21.39
CA ILE A 62 9.66 -2.19 22.39
C ILE A 62 8.30 -2.44 21.71
N VAL A 63 8.31 -3.19 20.61
CA VAL A 63 7.10 -3.58 19.89
C VAL A 63 6.92 -5.09 19.98
N ARG A 64 5.67 -5.54 20.15
CA ARG A 64 5.36 -6.97 20.19
C ARG A 64 5.52 -7.55 18.79
N THR A 65 6.28 -8.64 18.64
CA THR A 65 6.21 -9.50 17.46
C THR A 65 4.81 -10.11 17.36
N THR A 66 3.92 -9.46 16.62
CA THR A 66 2.64 -10.03 16.22
C THR A 66 2.74 -10.53 14.79
N ALA A 67 1.96 -11.56 14.43
CA ALA A 67 1.91 -12.10 13.07
C ALA A 67 1.63 -11.01 12.00
N GLY A 68 0.99 -9.89 12.38
CA GLY A 68 0.79 -8.73 11.50
C GLY A 68 2.08 -7.97 11.15
N LEU A 69 3.03 -7.85 12.08
CA LEU A 69 4.35 -7.23 11.86
C LEU A 69 5.26 -8.10 10.98
N LEU A 70 5.08 -9.42 10.99
CA LEU A 70 5.72 -10.36 10.05
C LEU A 70 5.30 -10.09 8.60
N ASN A 71 4.06 -9.69 8.35
CA ASN A 71 3.56 -9.44 7.00
C ASN A 71 3.93 -8.05 6.45
N THR A 72 4.00 -7.01 7.30
CA THR A 72 4.40 -5.66 6.87
C THR A 72 5.91 -5.53 6.67
N CYS A 73 6.72 -6.23 7.48
CA CYS A 73 8.17 -6.26 7.30
C CYS A 73 8.64 -7.23 6.21
N ASN A 74 7.89 -8.27 5.83
CA ASN A 74 8.28 -9.17 4.73
C ASN A 74 7.62 -8.82 3.38
N GLY A 75 7.01 -7.64 3.25
CA GLY A 75 6.39 -7.19 1.99
C GLY A 75 5.25 -8.11 1.52
N ARG A 76 4.52 -8.75 2.44
CA ARG A 76 3.46 -9.73 2.11
C ARG A 76 2.14 -9.36 2.80
N VAL A 77 1.52 -8.27 2.33
CA VAL A 77 0.09 -8.05 2.52
C VAL A 77 -0.51 -7.83 1.14
N MET A 78 -1.25 -8.83 0.65
CA MET A 78 -2.45 -8.76 -0.20
C MET A 78 -2.73 -10.13 -0.85
N ARG A 79 -3.43 -10.99 -0.13
CA ARG A 79 -4.50 -11.83 -0.70
C ARG A 79 -5.66 -11.73 0.27
N GLU A 80 -6.57 -10.80 -0.01
CA GLU A 80 -8.00 -10.82 0.29
C GLU A 80 -8.51 -9.40 0.06
N GLY A 81 -8.91 -9.14 -1.18
CA GLY A 81 -9.84 -8.04 -1.46
C GLY A 81 -11.25 -8.47 -1.07
N PRO A 82 -12.14 -7.52 -0.74
CA PRO A 82 -13.52 -7.84 -0.37
C PRO A 82 -14.26 -8.45 -1.58
N ALA A 83 -15.04 -9.50 -1.29
CA ALA A 83 -16.01 -10.11 -2.18
C ALA A 83 -17.21 -9.16 -2.44
#